data_AF-A0AAW3N2L3-F1
#
_entry.id   AF-A0AAW3N2L3-F1
#
_cell.length_a   1.000
_cell.length_b   1.000
_cell.length_c   1.000
_cell.angle_alpha   90.00
_cell.angle_beta   90.00
_cell.angle_gamma   90.00
#
_symmetry.space_group_name_H-M   'P 1'
#
loop_
_entity.id
_entity.type
_entity.pdbx_description
1 polymer ?
#
loop_
_entity_poly.entity_id
_entity_poly.type
_entity_poly.pdbx_seq_one_letter_code
_entity_poly.pdbx_strand_id
1 'polypeptide(L)'
;MSDQEIRHAIYPGTLDSLLTELAKDPVIAKFGLSENGDSVKDALEPEEQVLRYLAFSEDKDFEGFSSTLKDFLDNFMEEKALISEDQADEFRGRFKKALANCLKVFGDDAFVNPLAEKKRKGLVHYDLVMTTVGELSDETIDKFSDNIKAAYSTLCDSEEFKRTLSGGLQDKSRVVRRRAKWKELLEAAVNVD
;
A
#
# COMPACT_ATOMS: atom_id res chain seq x y z
N MET A 1 -12.90 1.60 20.04
CA MET A 1 -11.90 2.47 19.41
C MET A 1 -11.07 1.63 18.47
N SER A 2 -10.75 2.14 17.29
CA SER A 2 -9.83 1.49 16.37
C SER A 2 -8.39 1.57 16.88
N ASP A 3 -7.48 0.77 16.31
CA ASP A 3 -6.05 0.88 16.63
C ASP A 3 -5.48 2.25 16.22
N GLN A 4 -6.03 2.89 15.17
CA GLN A 4 -5.61 4.22 14.73
C GLN A 4 -6.11 5.34 15.64
N GLU A 5 -7.35 5.27 16.15
CA GLU A 5 -7.83 6.22 17.16
C GLU A 5 -6.96 6.17 18.43
N ILE A 6 -6.44 4.99 18.79
CA ILE A 6 -5.49 4.83 19.89
C ILE A 6 -4.14 5.49 19.54
N ARG A 7 -3.60 5.24 18.33
CA ARG A 7 -2.35 5.87 17.89
C ARG A 7 -2.45 7.39 17.84
N HIS A 8 -3.55 7.95 17.35
CA HIS A 8 -3.82 9.39 17.34
C HIS A 8 -3.74 10.01 18.74
N ALA A 9 -4.28 9.29 19.74
CA ALA A 9 -4.26 9.76 21.13
C ALA A 9 -2.87 9.62 21.80
N ILE A 10 -2.10 8.58 21.46
CA ILE A 10 -0.82 8.27 22.11
C ILE A 10 0.34 9.03 21.46
N TYR A 11 0.31 9.23 20.14
CA TYR A 11 1.40 9.79 19.35
C TYR A 11 0.99 11.06 18.58
N PRO A 12 0.52 12.12 19.26
CA PRO A 12 0.20 13.37 18.57
C PRO A 12 1.46 14.01 17.99
N GLY A 13 1.37 14.55 16.78
CA GLY A 13 2.50 15.24 16.16
C GLY A 13 2.33 15.51 14.67
N THR A 14 3.45 15.89 14.02
CA THR A 14 3.49 16.26 12.60
C THR A 14 3.08 15.09 11.71
N LEU A 15 3.54 13.87 12.02
CA LEU A 15 3.16 12.68 11.25
C LEU A 15 1.66 12.42 11.33
N ASP A 16 1.08 12.46 12.53
CA ASP A 16 -0.34 12.23 12.75
C ASP A 16 -1.23 13.25 11.99
N SER A 17 -0.81 14.52 11.99
CA SER A 17 -1.45 15.58 11.20
C SER A 17 -1.36 15.29 9.69
N LEU A 18 -0.21 14.81 9.22
CA LEU A 18 0.01 14.42 7.82
C LEU A 18 -0.86 13.21 7.43
N LEU A 19 -1.00 12.19 8.30
CA LEU A 19 -1.86 11.04 8.04
C LEU A 19 -3.31 11.50 7.85
N THR A 20 -3.80 12.36 8.74
CA THR A 20 -5.15 12.95 8.67
C THR A 20 -5.35 13.79 7.40
N GLU A 21 -4.33 14.49 6.94
CA GLU A 21 -4.36 15.23 5.67
C GLU A 21 -4.52 14.27 4.48
N LEU A 22 -3.64 13.29 4.37
CA LEU A 22 -3.58 12.35 3.23
C LEU A 22 -4.75 11.37 3.19
N ALA A 23 -5.30 11.02 4.34
CA ALA A 23 -6.50 10.19 4.51
C ALA A 23 -7.74 10.75 3.78
N LYS A 24 -7.79 12.08 3.57
CA LYS A 24 -8.89 12.76 2.89
C LYS A 24 -8.87 12.59 1.37
N ASP A 25 -7.80 12.01 0.81
CA ASP A 25 -7.77 11.69 -0.62
C ASP A 25 -8.96 10.77 -0.97
N PRO A 26 -9.77 11.10 -2.00
CA PRO A 26 -10.97 10.33 -2.32
C PRO A 26 -10.72 8.84 -2.59
N VAL A 27 -9.55 8.47 -3.12
CA VAL A 27 -9.23 7.06 -3.40
C VAL A 27 -9.03 6.28 -2.10
N ILE A 28 -8.43 6.93 -1.10
CA ILE A 28 -8.11 6.37 0.22
C ILE A 28 -9.35 6.37 1.11
N ALA A 29 -10.04 7.51 1.20
CA ALA A 29 -11.27 7.68 1.98
C ALA A 29 -12.37 6.71 1.55
N LYS A 30 -12.42 6.35 0.26
CA LYS A 30 -13.43 5.42 -0.29
C LYS A 30 -12.95 3.98 -0.43
N PHE A 31 -11.71 3.67 -0.06
CA PHE A 31 -11.12 2.34 -0.26
C PHE A 31 -11.91 1.20 0.42
N GLY A 32 -12.48 1.49 1.59
CA GLY A 32 -13.28 0.54 2.40
C GLY A 32 -14.80 0.62 2.15
N LEU A 33 -15.26 1.42 1.19
CA LEU A 33 -16.67 1.54 0.85
C LEU A 33 -17.03 0.59 -0.30
N SER A 34 -18.20 -0.03 -0.22
CA SER A 34 -18.79 -0.72 -1.38
C SER A 34 -19.25 0.28 -2.45
N GLU A 35 -19.57 -0.20 -3.65
CA GLU A 35 -20.14 0.63 -4.73
C GLU A 35 -21.43 1.38 -4.30
N ASN A 36 -22.15 0.84 -3.30
CA ASN A 36 -23.38 1.46 -2.77
C ASN A 36 -23.11 2.44 -1.62
N GLY A 37 -21.84 2.68 -1.25
CA GLY A 37 -21.48 3.55 -0.13
C GLY A 37 -21.56 2.92 1.25
N ASP A 38 -22.01 1.66 1.35
CA ASP A 38 -22.00 0.92 2.62
C ASP A 38 -20.56 0.58 3.03
N SER A 39 -20.24 0.78 4.31
CA SER A 39 -18.98 0.32 4.88
C SER A 39 -18.90 -1.20 4.81
N VAL A 40 -17.82 -1.71 4.23
CA VAL A 40 -17.65 -3.17 4.19
C VAL A 40 -17.16 -3.63 5.55
N LYS A 41 -17.61 -4.82 5.98
CA LYS A 41 -17.07 -5.47 7.18
C LYS A 41 -15.53 -5.52 7.06
N ASP A 42 -14.84 -5.02 8.09
CA ASP A 42 -13.39 -4.80 8.17
C ASP A 42 -12.85 -3.62 7.34
N ALA A 43 -13.65 -2.57 7.09
CA ALA A 43 -13.16 -1.31 6.53
C ALA A 43 -12.10 -0.72 7.47
N LEU A 44 -10.85 -0.65 6.99
CA LEU A 44 -9.78 0.03 7.70
C LEU A 44 -9.92 1.54 7.62
N GLU A 45 -9.38 2.20 8.65
CA GLU A 45 -9.32 3.65 8.68
C GLU A 45 -8.41 4.18 7.56
N PRO A 46 -8.83 5.22 6.83
CA PRO A 46 -8.03 5.90 5.82
C PRO A 46 -6.61 6.25 6.28
N GLU A 47 -6.47 6.71 7.52
CA GLU A 47 -5.20 7.04 8.17
C GLU A 47 -4.27 5.82 8.25
N GLU A 48 -4.82 4.62 8.51
CA GLU A 48 -4.02 3.40 8.51
C GLU A 48 -3.47 3.07 7.12
N GLN A 49 -4.24 3.31 6.07
CA GLN A 49 -3.77 3.04 4.70
C GLN A 49 -2.55 3.92 4.37
N VAL A 50 -2.58 5.20 4.80
CA VAL A 50 -1.45 6.11 4.63
C VAL A 50 -0.27 5.64 5.47
N LEU A 51 -0.49 5.32 6.75
CA LEU A 51 0.55 4.87 7.67
C LEU A 51 1.25 3.61 7.17
N ARG A 52 0.50 2.63 6.66
CA ARG A 52 1.05 1.40 6.06
C ARG A 52 1.98 1.70 4.92
N TYR A 53 1.59 2.59 4.00
CA TYR A 53 2.45 2.98 2.89
C TYR A 53 3.76 3.58 3.40
N LEU A 54 3.68 4.58 4.29
CA LEU A 54 4.88 5.27 4.79
C LEU A 54 5.82 4.28 5.48
N ALA A 55 5.30 3.47 6.41
CA ALA A 55 6.09 2.48 7.13
C ALA A 55 6.76 1.45 6.20
N PHE A 56 6.03 0.87 5.25
CA PHE A 56 6.60 -0.08 4.29
C PHE A 56 7.53 0.56 3.26
N SER A 57 7.34 1.83 2.91
CA SER A 57 8.24 2.53 1.99
C SER A 57 9.58 2.89 2.62
N GLU A 58 9.60 3.10 3.95
CA GLU A 58 10.82 3.34 4.73
C GLU A 58 11.56 2.05 5.07
N ASP A 59 10.84 0.93 5.29
CA ASP A 59 11.42 -0.39 5.61
C ASP A 59 11.33 -1.37 4.42
N LYS A 60 12.10 -1.10 3.36
CA LYS A 60 12.03 -1.86 2.09
C LYS A 60 12.44 -3.34 2.23
N ASP A 61 13.27 -3.65 3.21
CA ASP A 61 13.77 -5.00 3.49
C ASP A 61 13.00 -5.71 4.62
N PHE A 62 11.98 -5.03 5.18
CA PHE A 62 11.13 -5.53 6.27
C PHE A 62 11.92 -5.89 7.53
N GLU A 63 13.01 -5.21 7.83
CA GLU A 63 13.84 -5.48 9.02
C GLU A 63 13.08 -5.17 10.30
N GLY A 64 12.36 -4.04 10.34
CA GLY A 64 11.55 -3.58 11.46
C GLY A 64 10.24 -4.35 11.63
N PHE A 65 9.73 -4.98 10.57
CA PHE A 65 8.49 -5.76 10.62
C PHE A 65 8.70 -7.15 11.25
N SER A 66 8.95 -7.22 12.56
CA SER A 66 9.42 -8.45 13.23
C SER A 66 8.32 -9.31 13.87
N SER A 67 7.23 -8.72 14.34
CA SER A 67 6.18 -9.42 15.11
C SER A 67 4.82 -9.40 14.43
N THR A 68 4.15 -8.25 14.50
CA THR A 68 2.80 -8.05 13.98
C THR A 68 2.75 -6.73 13.23
N LEU A 69 1.76 -6.57 12.35
CA LEU A 69 1.61 -5.31 11.66
C LEU A 69 1.30 -4.18 12.65
N LYS A 70 0.48 -4.45 13.66
CA LYS A 70 0.16 -3.48 14.70
C LYS A 70 1.44 -2.93 15.34
N ASP A 71 2.30 -3.80 15.85
CA ASP A 71 3.55 -3.38 16.49
C ASP A 71 4.45 -2.63 15.51
N PHE A 72 4.50 -3.06 14.25
CA PHE A 72 5.26 -2.39 13.20
C PHE A 72 4.79 -0.94 12.96
N LEU A 73 3.46 -0.73 12.88
CA LEU A 73 2.89 0.60 12.68
C LEU A 73 2.99 1.47 13.95
N ASP A 74 2.84 0.87 15.13
CA ASP A 74 2.99 1.57 16.42
C ASP A 74 4.43 2.05 16.60
N ASN A 75 5.43 1.21 16.31
CA ASN A 75 6.85 1.59 16.34
C ASN A 75 7.16 2.72 15.35
N PHE A 76 6.60 2.67 14.13
CA PHE A 76 6.80 3.73 13.14
C PHE A 76 6.19 5.06 13.61
N MET A 77 4.98 5.03 14.20
CA MET A 77 4.37 6.22 14.78
C MET A 77 5.19 6.80 15.93
N GLU A 78 5.71 5.95 16.82
CA GLU A 78 6.55 6.39 17.93
C GLU A 78 7.84 7.06 17.44
N GLU A 79 8.54 6.43 16.48
CA GLU A 79 9.80 6.94 15.95
C GLU A 79 9.62 8.24 15.16
N LYS A 80 8.52 8.35 14.40
CA LYS A 80 8.27 9.45 13.46
C LYS A 80 7.22 10.45 13.96
N ALA A 81 6.81 10.39 15.23
CA ALA A 81 5.75 11.28 15.76
C ALA A 81 6.01 12.77 15.46
N LEU A 82 7.26 13.21 15.64
CA LEU A 82 7.70 14.61 15.53
C LEU A 82 8.69 14.83 14.37
N ILE A 83 8.41 14.27 13.19
CA ILE A 83 9.15 14.61 11.97
C ILE A 83 9.12 16.11 11.67
N SER A 84 10.14 16.61 10.97
CA SER A 84 10.17 18.00 10.50
C SER A 84 9.15 18.24 9.39
N GLU A 85 8.79 19.50 9.16
CA GLU A 85 7.94 19.88 8.03
C GLU A 85 8.54 19.47 6.68
N ASP A 86 9.87 19.60 6.49
CA ASP A 86 10.54 19.15 5.26
C ASP A 86 10.37 17.64 5.03
N GLN A 87 10.47 16.84 6.09
CA GLN A 87 10.26 15.40 6.00
C GLN A 87 8.77 15.06 5.78
N ALA A 88 7.86 15.82 6.40
CA ALA A 88 6.42 15.68 6.14
C ALA A 88 6.08 16.01 4.68
N ASP A 89 6.71 17.04 4.10
CA ASP A 89 6.60 17.41 2.69
C ASP A 89 7.12 16.31 1.76
N GLU A 90 8.27 15.71 2.09
CA GLU A 90 8.81 14.56 1.37
C GLU A 90 7.84 13.37 1.39
N PHE A 91 7.35 12.99 2.57
CA PHE A 91 6.39 11.89 2.74
C PHE A 91 5.09 12.16 1.98
N ARG A 92 4.58 13.40 2.04
CA ARG A 92 3.41 13.82 1.27
C ARG A 92 3.64 13.65 -0.23
N GLY A 93 4.78 14.12 -0.73
CA GLY A 93 5.14 14.03 -2.15
C GLY A 93 5.25 12.58 -2.62
N ARG A 94 5.95 11.74 -1.85
CA ARG A 94 6.11 10.30 -2.13
C ARG A 94 4.77 9.57 -2.16
N PHE A 95 3.93 9.78 -1.16
CA PHE A 95 2.60 9.17 -1.10
C PHE A 95 1.73 9.55 -2.31
N LYS A 96 1.62 10.86 -2.60
CA LYS A 96 0.79 11.35 -3.71
C LYS A 96 1.30 10.85 -5.06
N LYS A 97 2.63 10.84 -5.25
CA LYS A 97 3.25 10.27 -6.45
C LYS A 97 2.95 8.78 -6.59
N ALA A 98 3.12 8.01 -5.51
CA ALA A 98 2.88 6.58 -5.51
C ALA A 98 1.42 6.24 -5.87
N LEU A 99 0.48 6.96 -5.27
CA LEU A 99 -0.94 6.82 -5.58
C LEU A 99 -1.22 7.16 -7.04
N ALA A 100 -0.71 8.29 -7.55
CA ALA A 100 -0.88 8.69 -8.95
C ALA A 100 -0.32 7.65 -9.93
N ASN A 101 0.86 7.09 -9.64
CA ASN A 101 1.48 6.04 -10.45
C ASN A 101 0.62 4.77 -10.49
N CYS A 102 0.10 4.32 -9.33
CA CYS A 102 -0.82 3.19 -9.30
C CYS A 102 -2.09 3.45 -10.12
N LEU A 103 -2.68 4.64 -10.01
CA LEU A 103 -3.87 5.01 -10.78
C LEU A 103 -3.57 5.10 -12.29
N LYS A 104 -2.39 5.56 -12.69
CA LYS A 104 -1.98 5.63 -14.09
C LYS A 104 -1.83 4.25 -14.72
N VAL A 105 -1.31 3.27 -13.98
CA VAL A 105 -1.14 1.89 -14.46
C VAL A 105 -2.44 1.10 -14.42
N PHE A 106 -3.18 1.17 -13.32
CA PHE A 106 -4.30 0.27 -13.07
C PHE A 106 -5.68 0.90 -13.32
N GLY A 107 -5.78 2.22 -13.38
CA GLY A 107 -7.05 2.94 -13.53
C GLY A 107 -7.99 2.66 -12.36
N ASP A 108 -9.27 2.47 -12.67
CA ASP A 108 -10.32 2.16 -11.69
C ASP A 108 -10.11 0.81 -10.99
N ASP A 109 -9.36 -0.10 -11.62
CA ASP A 109 -9.00 -1.41 -11.06
C ASP A 109 -7.79 -1.35 -10.09
N ALA A 110 -7.32 -0.14 -9.73
CA ALA A 110 -6.26 0.01 -8.75
C ALA A 110 -6.60 -0.70 -7.43
N PHE A 111 -5.64 -1.48 -6.93
CA PHE A 111 -5.71 -2.23 -5.67
C PHE A 111 -6.74 -3.38 -5.66
N VAL A 112 -7.13 -3.86 -6.85
CA VAL A 112 -8.04 -5.00 -7.02
C VAL A 112 -7.29 -6.21 -7.55
N ASN A 113 -7.77 -7.42 -7.25
CA ASN A 113 -7.37 -8.61 -8.01
C ASN A 113 -7.98 -8.53 -9.43
N PRO A 114 -7.18 -8.39 -10.50
CA PRO A 114 -7.70 -8.25 -11.86
C PRO A 114 -8.52 -9.47 -12.31
N LEU A 115 -8.31 -10.63 -11.71
CA LEU A 115 -8.97 -11.90 -12.04
C LEU A 115 -10.22 -12.19 -11.20
N ALA A 116 -10.53 -11.36 -10.20
CA ALA A 116 -11.71 -11.57 -9.38
C ALA A 116 -12.99 -11.23 -10.16
N GLU A 117 -13.99 -12.12 -10.09
CA GLU A 117 -15.32 -11.89 -10.68
C GLU A 117 -15.98 -10.63 -10.10
N LYS A 118 -15.85 -10.42 -8.78
CA LYS A 118 -16.27 -9.20 -8.10
C LYS A 118 -15.07 -8.34 -7.77
N LYS A 119 -14.98 -7.16 -8.40
CA LYS A 119 -13.94 -6.18 -8.16
C LYS A 119 -14.10 -5.59 -6.76
N ARG A 120 -13.10 -5.84 -5.90
CA ARG A 120 -13.04 -5.28 -4.54
C ARG A 120 -11.60 -4.87 -4.25
N LYS A 121 -11.41 -3.64 -3.79
CA LYS A 121 -10.12 -3.16 -3.32
C LYS A 121 -9.67 -3.95 -2.09
N GLY A 122 -8.40 -4.33 -2.06
CA GLY A 122 -7.83 -5.13 -0.98
C GLY A 122 -6.46 -4.63 -0.56
N LEU A 123 -6.23 -4.57 0.75
CA LEU A 123 -4.96 -4.08 1.31
C LEU A 123 -3.74 -4.83 0.79
N VAL A 124 -3.85 -6.12 0.51
CA VAL A 124 -2.74 -6.90 -0.05
C VAL A 124 -2.27 -6.32 -1.37
N HIS A 125 -3.22 -5.90 -2.21
CA HIS A 125 -2.93 -5.31 -3.50
C HIS A 125 -2.39 -3.89 -3.32
N TYR A 126 -3.01 -3.10 -2.43
CA TYR A 126 -2.56 -1.76 -2.05
C TYR A 126 -1.13 -1.73 -1.52
N ASP A 127 -0.85 -2.46 -0.44
CA ASP A 127 0.48 -2.50 0.20
C ASP A 127 1.55 -2.89 -0.82
N LEU A 128 1.25 -3.86 -1.67
CA LEU A 128 2.19 -4.38 -2.65
C LEU A 128 2.51 -3.37 -3.75
N VAL A 129 1.50 -2.78 -4.39
CA VAL A 129 1.69 -1.92 -5.57
C VAL A 129 2.05 -0.49 -5.20
N MET A 130 1.55 0.06 -4.09
CA MET A 130 1.92 1.41 -3.63
C MET A 130 3.42 1.53 -3.37
N THR A 131 4.02 0.50 -2.75
CA THR A 131 5.45 0.51 -2.40
C THR A 131 6.33 -0.11 -3.49
N THR A 132 5.78 -0.59 -4.61
CA THR A 132 6.57 -1.02 -5.79
C THR A 132 6.30 -0.11 -6.97
N VAL A 133 5.19 -0.33 -7.67
CA VAL A 133 4.76 0.43 -8.86
C VAL A 133 4.68 1.92 -8.53
N GLY A 134 4.15 2.26 -7.36
CA GLY A 134 4.09 3.64 -6.91
C GLY A 134 5.45 4.34 -6.83
N GLU A 135 6.52 3.60 -6.52
CA GLU A 135 7.87 4.16 -6.36
C GLU A 135 8.66 4.25 -7.67
N LEU A 136 8.12 3.76 -8.79
CA LEU A 136 8.78 3.86 -10.09
C LEU A 136 8.88 5.31 -10.58
N SER A 137 9.80 5.53 -11.52
CA SER A 137 9.90 6.82 -12.22
C SER A 137 8.72 7.01 -13.18
N ASP A 138 8.37 8.26 -13.44
CA ASP A 138 7.27 8.59 -14.36
C ASP A 138 7.57 8.05 -15.77
N GLU A 139 8.84 8.12 -16.19
CA GLU A 139 9.32 7.55 -17.47
C GLU A 139 9.09 6.03 -17.55
N THR A 140 9.40 5.30 -16.48
CA THR A 140 9.15 3.85 -16.41
C THR A 140 7.65 3.56 -16.50
N ILE A 141 6.83 4.33 -15.79
CA ILE A 141 5.37 4.17 -15.80
C ILE A 141 4.80 4.46 -17.20
N ASP A 142 5.25 5.54 -17.85
CA ASP A 142 4.83 5.91 -19.20
C ASP A 142 5.19 4.87 -20.24
N LYS A 143 6.39 4.28 -20.12
CA LYS A 143 6.89 3.32 -21.09
C LYS A 143 6.31 1.91 -20.90
N PHE A 144 6.06 1.49 -19.66
CA PHE A 144 5.82 0.08 -19.34
C PHE A 144 4.49 -0.19 -18.62
N SER A 145 3.56 0.77 -18.54
CA SER A 145 2.27 0.60 -17.85
C SER A 145 1.54 -0.69 -18.24
N ASP A 146 1.43 -0.98 -19.54
CA ASP A 146 0.75 -2.16 -20.04
C ASP A 146 1.47 -3.46 -19.65
N ASN A 147 2.81 -3.46 -19.71
CA ASN A 147 3.63 -4.60 -19.29
C ASN A 147 3.48 -4.86 -17.79
N ILE A 148 3.50 -3.81 -16.97
CA ILE A 148 3.32 -3.89 -15.52
C ILE A 148 1.93 -4.45 -15.21
N LYS A 149 0.89 -3.97 -15.90
CA LYS A 149 -0.49 -4.45 -15.72
C LYS A 149 -0.63 -5.92 -16.07
N ALA A 150 -0.03 -6.35 -17.19
CA ALA A 150 -0.02 -7.76 -17.60
C ALA A 150 0.73 -8.64 -16.58
N ALA A 151 1.93 -8.23 -16.16
CA ALA A 151 2.72 -8.95 -15.16
C ALA A 151 1.99 -9.06 -13.82
N TYR A 152 1.27 -8.03 -13.41
CA TYR A 152 0.46 -8.06 -12.19
C TYR A 152 -0.70 -9.06 -12.29
N SER A 153 -1.32 -9.18 -13.46
CA SER A 153 -2.33 -10.20 -13.72
C SER A 153 -1.72 -11.61 -13.61
N THR A 154 -0.52 -11.82 -14.17
CA THR A 154 0.21 -13.10 -14.04
C THR A 154 0.54 -13.42 -12.59
N LEU A 155 0.96 -12.43 -11.79
CA LEU A 155 1.18 -12.61 -10.35
C LEU A 155 -0.11 -13.10 -9.68
N CYS A 156 -1.23 -12.42 -9.92
CA CYS A 156 -2.51 -12.74 -9.28
C CYS A 156 -3.04 -14.13 -9.68
N ASP A 157 -2.67 -14.65 -10.84
CA ASP A 157 -3.03 -16.02 -11.24
C ASP A 157 -2.11 -17.09 -10.63
N SER A 158 -0.93 -16.71 -10.14
CA SER A 158 0.02 -17.69 -9.62
C SER A 158 -0.46 -18.35 -8.32
N GLU A 159 -0.33 -19.68 -8.25
CA GLU A 159 -0.66 -20.45 -7.04
C GLU A 159 0.19 -20.03 -5.83
N GLU A 160 1.44 -19.60 -6.08
CA GLU A 160 2.32 -19.08 -5.04
C GLU A 160 1.74 -17.81 -4.41
N PHE A 161 1.31 -16.83 -5.22
CA PHE A 161 0.68 -15.62 -4.72
C PHE A 161 -0.64 -15.93 -4.01
N LYS A 162 -1.52 -16.74 -4.61
CA LYS A 162 -2.80 -17.16 -4.02
C LYS A 162 -2.60 -17.80 -2.64
N ARG A 163 -1.56 -18.62 -2.45
CA ARG A 163 -1.20 -19.20 -1.15
C ARG A 163 -0.87 -18.12 -0.11
N THR A 164 -0.25 -17.00 -0.49
CA THR A 164 0.05 -15.90 0.45
C THR A 164 -1.19 -15.13 0.93
N LEU A 165 -2.35 -15.29 0.26
CA LEU A 165 -3.61 -14.63 0.60
C LEU A 165 -4.43 -15.39 1.67
N SER A 166 -4.08 -16.65 1.94
CA SER A 166 -4.71 -17.43 3.02
C SER A 166 -3.98 -17.23 4.35
N GLY A 167 -4.61 -17.55 5.49
CA GLY A 167 -3.92 -17.75 6.78
C GLY A 167 -3.08 -16.58 7.32
N GLY A 168 -3.61 -15.35 7.24
CA GLY A 168 -3.01 -14.14 7.84
C GLY A 168 -2.37 -13.23 6.81
N LEU A 169 -3.12 -12.26 6.28
CA LEU A 169 -2.66 -11.37 5.20
C LEU A 169 -1.44 -10.51 5.56
N GLN A 170 -1.25 -10.29 6.86
CA GLN A 170 -0.26 -9.42 7.46
C GLN A 170 0.88 -10.22 8.14
N ASP A 171 0.99 -11.53 7.90
CA ASP A 171 2.15 -12.30 8.34
C ASP A 171 3.40 -11.89 7.56
N LYS A 172 4.50 -11.58 8.26
CA LYS A 172 5.77 -11.14 7.66
C LYS A 172 6.24 -12.09 6.56
N SER A 173 6.24 -13.40 6.82
CA SER A 173 6.74 -14.38 5.87
C SER A 173 5.94 -14.38 4.56
N ARG A 174 4.62 -14.15 4.64
CA ARG A 174 3.74 -14.05 3.47
C ARG A 174 3.91 -12.73 2.72
N VAL A 175 4.12 -11.62 3.44
CA VAL A 175 4.41 -10.31 2.84
C VAL A 175 5.74 -10.34 2.10
N VAL A 176 6.79 -10.90 2.71
CA VAL A 176 8.10 -11.06 2.08
C VAL A 176 8.02 -11.95 0.85
N ARG A 177 7.34 -13.11 0.92
CA ARG A 177 7.19 -14.02 -0.24
C ARG A 177 6.48 -13.37 -1.42
N ARG A 178 5.33 -12.72 -1.20
CA ARG A 178 4.61 -12.06 -2.30
C ARG A 178 5.42 -10.90 -2.88
N ARG A 179 6.15 -10.16 -2.03
CA ARG A 179 7.03 -9.06 -2.46
C ARG A 179 8.16 -9.57 -3.34
N ALA A 180 8.82 -10.65 -2.94
CA ALA A 180 9.89 -11.28 -3.71
C ALA A 180 9.40 -11.74 -5.08
N LYS A 181 8.26 -12.45 -5.12
CA LYS A 181 7.72 -12.94 -6.40
C LYS A 181 7.27 -11.80 -7.31
N TRP A 182 6.66 -10.76 -6.74
CA TRP A 182 6.26 -9.60 -7.50
C TRP A 182 7.47 -8.83 -8.05
N LYS A 183 8.54 -8.68 -7.27
CA LYS A 183 9.76 -8.00 -7.70
C LYS A 183 10.36 -8.65 -8.95
N GLU A 184 10.44 -9.98 -8.99
CA GLU A 184 10.90 -10.74 -10.16
C GLU A 184 10.07 -10.41 -11.43
N LEU A 185 8.74 -10.44 -11.31
CA LEU A 185 7.83 -10.16 -12.44
C LEU A 185 7.87 -8.70 -12.86
N LEU A 186 7.96 -7.78 -11.90
CA LEU A 186 8.02 -6.35 -12.17
C LEU A 186 9.33 -5.96 -12.86
N GLU A 187 10.46 -6.49 -12.39
CA GLU A 187 11.77 -6.29 -13.02
C GLU A 187 11.77 -6.80 -14.46
N ALA A 188 11.19 -7.96 -14.74
CA ALA A 188 11.04 -8.46 -16.10
C ALA A 188 10.15 -7.54 -16.95
N ALA A 189 9.07 -6.99 -16.38
CA ALA A 189 8.11 -6.14 -17.10
C ALA A 189 8.70 -4.79 -17.54
N VAL A 190 9.66 -4.25 -16.79
CA VAL A 190 10.29 -2.93 -17.05
C VAL A 190 11.64 -3.01 -17.76
N ASN A 191 12.12 -4.21 -18.07
CA ASN A 191 13.37 -4.47 -18.80
C ASN A 191 13.12 -5.20 -20.13
N VAL A 192 11.93 -5.01 -20.72
CA VAL A 192 11.62 -5.55 -22.05
C VAL A 192 12.22 -4.60 -23.11
N ASP A 193 13.08 -5.15 -23.98
CA ASP A 193 13.71 -4.45 -25.10
C ASP A 193 12.70 -4.03 -26.19
#